data_AF-A0A821EGM2-F1
#
_entry.id   AF-A0A821EGM2-F1
#
_cell.length_a   1.000
_cell.length_b   1.000
_cell.length_c   1.000
_cell.angle_alpha   90.00
_cell.angle_beta   90.00
_cell.angle_gamma   90.00
#
_symmetry.space_group_name_H-M   'P 1'
#
loop_
_entity.id
_entity.type
_entity.pdbx_description
1 polymer ?
#
loop_
_entity_poly.entity_id
_entity_poly.type
_entity_poly.pdbx_seq_one_letter_code
_entity_poly.pdbx_strand_id
1 'polypeptide(L)' 'MSCQKGNTGRTRKQKYQNAKTFKNNLYDTSKLTKEINSIEHKGLCEHCKQLLEWRVHFRKYKPLTQPKKW' A
#
# COMPACT_ATOMS: atom_id res chain seq x y z
N MET A 1 -10.50 -31.90 27.22
CA MET A 1 -9.95 -30.55 26.93
C MET A 1 -9.65 -30.48 25.44
N SER A 2 -10.52 -29.86 24.62
CA SER A 2 -10.31 -29.83 23.17
C SER A 2 -9.38 -28.67 22.76
N CYS A 3 -8.21 -28.99 22.23
CA CYS A 3 -7.30 -28.04 21.59
C CYS A 3 -7.70 -27.84 20.11
N GLN A 4 -8.93 -27.38 19.85
CA GLN A 4 -9.38 -27.20 18.46
C GLN A 4 -8.88 -25.86 17.90
N LYS A 5 -7.79 -25.92 17.14
CA LYS A 5 -7.24 -24.79 16.38
C LYS A 5 -8.15 -24.52 15.17
N GLY A 6 -8.92 -23.44 15.19
CA GLY A 6 -9.68 -22.99 14.01
C GLY A 6 -11.11 -22.50 14.24
N ASN A 7 -11.69 -22.61 15.44
CA ASN A 7 -13.08 -22.18 15.68
C ASN A 7 -13.24 -20.71 16.13
N THR A 8 -12.21 -19.87 15.94
CA THR A 8 -12.25 -18.43 16.26
C THR A 8 -12.25 -17.58 15.00
N GLY A 9 -13.04 -17.99 14.00
CA GLY A 9 -13.43 -17.08 12.93
C GLY A 9 -14.17 -15.91 13.57
N ARG A 10 -13.49 -14.76 13.69
CA ARG A 10 -14.05 -13.59 14.35
C ARG A 10 -15.28 -13.12 13.55
N THR A 11 -16.47 -13.38 14.07
CA THR A 11 -17.75 -13.02 13.44
C THR A 11 -18.00 -11.52 13.43
N ARG A 12 -17.51 -10.81 14.44
CA ARG A 12 -17.66 -9.35 14.56
C ARG A 12 -16.59 -8.60 13.77
N LYS A 13 -17.00 -7.53 13.07
CA LYS A 13 -16.10 -6.60 12.39
C LYS A 13 -15.06 -5.99 13.36
N GLN A 14 -14.05 -5.35 12.79
CA GLN A 14 -13.06 -4.62 13.59
C GLN A 14 -13.77 -3.56 14.45
N LYS A 15 -13.51 -3.57 15.77
CA LYS A 15 -14.20 -2.68 16.74
C LYS A 15 -13.90 -1.21 16.45
N TYR A 16 -12.65 -0.92 16.08
CA TYR A 16 -12.19 0.41 15.74
C TYR A 16 -11.94 0.45 14.24
N GLN A 17 -12.82 1.16 13.54
CA GLN A 17 -12.72 1.37 12.09
C GLN A 17 -12.11 2.74 11.84
N ASN A 18 -11.30 2.84 10.79
CA ASN A 18 -10.76 4.14 10.38
C ASN A 18 -11.90 5.00 9.86
N ALA A 19 -12.08 6.21 10.41
CA ALA A 19 -13.10 7.15 9.94
C ALA A 19 -12.77 7.75 8.56
N LYS A 20 -11.49 7.79 8.20
CA LYS A 20 -10.99 8.31 6.92
C LYS A 20 -9.98 7.34 6.34
N THR A 21 -9.95 7.24 5.01
CA THR A 21 -8.91 6.47 4.32
C THR A 21 -7.55 7.15 4.46
N PHE A 22 -6.49 6.36 4.43
CA PHE A 22 -5.14 6.89 4.35
C PHE A 22 -4.97 7.64 3.03
N LYS A 23 -4.34 8.80 3.08
CA LYS A 23 -3.99 9.62 1.90
C LYS A 23 -2.54 10.03 2.04
N ASN A 24 -1.67 9.63 1.10
CA ASN A 24 -0.24 9.90 1.24
C ASN A 24 0.09 11.40 1.19
N ASN A 25 -0.78 12.20 0.57
CA ASN A 25 -0.61 13.62 0.32
C ASN A 25 -1.31 14.53 1.34
N LEU A 26 -1.91 13.96 2.40
CA LEU A 26 -2.69 14.73 3.36
C LEU A 26 -1.84 15.71 4.18
N TYR A 27 -0.62 15.31 4.52
CA TYR A 27 0.30 16.10 5.35
C TYR A 27 1.68 16.28 4.71
N ASP A 28 2.05 15.39 3.79
CA ASP A 28 3.32 15.46 3.07
C ASP A 28 3.09 15.91 1.63
N THR A 29 3.37 17.18 1.36
CA THR A 29 3.29 17.79 0.02
C THR A 29 4.67 17.95 -0.62
N SER A 30 5.66 17.17 -0.19
CA SER A 30 7.01 17.20 -0.76
C SER A 30 7.01 16.95 -2.27
N LYS A 31 8.00 17.51 -2.96
CA LYS A 31 8.18 17.33 -4.42
C LYS A 31 8.25 15.85 -4.80
N LEU A 32 8.99 15.06 -4.00
CA LEU A 32 9.12 13.61 -4.19
C LEU A 32 7.77 12.89 -4.13
N THR A 33 6.92 13.21 -3.15
CA THR A 33 5.60 12.57 -3.03
C THR A 33 4.69 12.94 -4.22
N LYS A 34 4.79 14.18 -4.73
CA LYS A 34 4.07 14.60 -5.94
C LYS A 34 4.57 13.85 -7.18
N GLU A 35 5.88 13.75 -7.35
CA GLU A 35 6.51 13.00 -8.44
C GLU A 35 6.07 11.54 -8.40
N ILE A 36 6.14 10.87 -7.25
CA ILE A 36 5.74 9.47 -7.09
C ILE A 36 4.25 9.28 -7.43
N ASN A 37 3.37 10.19 -7.00
CA ASN A 37 1.94 10.12 -7.31
C ASN A 37 1.64 10.36 -8.81
N SER A 38 2.54 11.03 -9.54
CA SER A 38 2.39 11.28 -10.97
C SER A 38 2.90 10.13 -11.86
N ILE A 39 3.55 9.11 -11.28
CA ILE A 39 4.11 7.99 -12.03
C ILE A 39 2.97 7.12 -12.57
N GLU A 40 2.87 7.01 -13.90
CA GLU A 40 1.97 6.07 -14.57
C GLU A 40 2.66 4.72 -14.81
N HIS A 41 2.15 3.67 -14.18
CA HIS A 41 2.65 2.30 -14.33
C HIS A 41 2.04 1.63 -15.58
N LYS A 42 2.66 1.83 -16.75
CA LYS A 42 2.27 1.22 -18.04
C LYS A 42 3.12 -0.01 -18.39
N GLY A 43 2.56 -0.94 -19.17
CA GLY A 43 3.27 -2.11 -19.69
C GLY A 43 3.53 -3.24 -18.67
N LEU A 44 2.80 -3.24 -17.55
CA LEU A 44 2.93 -4.22 -16.48
C LEU A 44 1.72 -5.15 -16.41
N CYS A 45 1.93 -6.35 -15.85
CA CYS A 45 0.86 -7.27 -15.52
C CYS A 45 -0.10 -6.64 -14.49
N GLU A 46 -1.38 -7.05 -14.47
CA GLU A 46 -2.37 -6.48 -13.55
C GLU A 46 -1.97 -6.63 -12.08
N HIS A 47 -1.48 -7.82 -11.71
CA HIS A 47 -0.96 -8.10 -10.37
C HIS A 47 0.21 -7.17 -9.98
N CYS A 48 1.13 -6.96 -10.92
CA CYS A 48 2.32 -6.13 -10.77
C CYS A 48 1.92 -4.66 -10.56
N LYS A 49 0.96 -4.19 -11.37
CA LYS A 49 0.39 -2.85 -11.31
C LYS A 49 -0.27 -2.59 -9.95
N GLN A 50 -1.11 -3.51 -9.49
CA GLN A 50 -1.78 -3.42 -8.18
C GLN A 50 -0.77 -3.32 -7.03
N LEU A 51 0.31 -4.12 -7.06
CA LEU A 51 1.36 -4.05 -6.04
C LEU A 51 2.07 -2.68 -6.00
N LEU A 52 2.37 -2.11 -7.17
CA LEU A 52 3.02 -0.80 -7.27
C LEU A 52 2.09 0.32 -6.80
N GLU A 53 0.86 0.35 -7.29
CA GLU A 53 -0.16 1.34 -6.89
C GLU A 53 -0.42 1.28 -5.39
N TRP A 54 -0.49 0.08 -4.81
CA TRP A 54 -0.61 -0.09 -3.36
C TRP A 54 0.58 0.51 -2.61
N ARG A 55 1.81 0.29 -3.09
CA ARG A 55 3.02 0.89 -2.48
C ARG A 55 3.00 2.41 -2.55
N VAL A 56 2.57 2.99 -3.67
CA VAL A 56 2.43 4.45 -3.83
C VAL A 56 1.38 4.99 -2.87
N HIS A 57 0.19 4.36 -2.83
CA HIS A 57 -0.93 4.77 -2.00
C HIS A 57 -0.58 4.80 -0.50
N PHE A 58 0.18 3.81 -0.02
CA PHE A 58 0.58 3.70 1.40
C PHE A 58 1.96 4.30 1.71
N ARG A 59 2.56 5.08 0.80
CA ARG A 59 3.88 5.71 0.98
C ARG A 59 4.99 4.69 1.32
N LYS A 60 4.88 3.49 0.74
CA LYS A 60 5.85 2.39 0.84
C LYS A 60 6.74 2.27 -0.40
N TYR A 61 6.46 3.06 -1.44
CA TYR A 61 7.26 3.11 -2.64
C TYR A 61 8.61 3.77 -2.36
N LYS A 62 9.71 3.06 -2.62
CA LYS A 62 11.08 3.57 -2.50
C LYS A 62 11.66 3.73 -3.90
N PRO A 63 11.87 4.97 -4.39
CA PRO A 63 12.54 5.17 -5.66
C PRO A 63 13.98 4.67 -5.57
N LEU A 64 14.50 4.19 -6.70
CA LEU A 64 15.91 3.81 -6.79
C LEU A 64 16.77 5.07 -6.73
N THR A 65 17.66 5.16 -5.74
CA THR A 65 18.60 6.28 -5.60
C THR A 65 19.76 6.19 -6.57
N GLN A 66 20.05 5.00 -7.07
CA GLN A 66 21.10 4.74 -8.05
C GLN A 66 20.50 3.95 -9.24
N PRO A 67 20.92 4.25 -10.47
CA PRO A 67 20.53 3.44 -11.62
C PRO A 67 21.05 2.02 -11.43
N LYS A 68 20.24 1.02 -11.79
CA LYS A 68 20.67 -0.37 -11.78
C LYS A 68 21.82 -0.52 -12.79
N LYS A 69 23.01 -0.93 -12.34
CA LYS A 69 24.08 -1.36 -13.23
C LYS A 69 23.66 -2.68 -13.88
N TRP A 70 23.79 -2.75 -15.20
CA TRP A 70 23.42 -3.91 -15.99
C TRP A 70 24.55 -4.94 -15.97
#